data_AF-A0A6D0IJS3-F1
#
_entry.id   AF-A0A6D0IJS3-F1
#
_cell.length_a   1.000
_cell.length_b   1.000
_cell.length_c   1.000
_cell.angle_alpha   90.00
_cell.angle_beta   90.00
_cell.angle_gamma   90.00
#
_symmetry.space_group_name_H-M   'P 1'
#
loop_
_entity.id
_entity.type
_entity.pdbx_description
1 polymer ?
#
loop_
_entity_poly.entity_id
_entity_poly.type
_entity_poly.pdbx_seq_one_letter_code
_entity_poly.pdbx_strand_id
1 'polypeptide(L)'
;HIFRRHAKPEEQAPIYSHIHFTSDLDEVLNDPDVKLVVVCTHADSHFEYAKRALEAGKNVLVEKPFTPTLAQAKELFALAKSKGLTVTPYQNRRFDSCFLTAKKAIESGKLGEIVEVESHFDYYRPVAETKPGLPQDGAFYGLGVHTMDQIISLFGRPDHVAYDIRSLRNKANPDDTFEAQL
;
A
#
# COMPACT_ATOMS: atom_id res chain seq x y z
N HIS A 1 1.81 20.47 6.02
CA HIS A 1 3.18 20.02 6.31
C HIS A 1 3.60 18.94 5.32
N ILE A 2 4.83 18.99 4.81
CA ILE A 2 5.50 17.90 4.11
C ILE A 2 6.85 17.66 4.78
N PHE A 3 6.99 16.50 5.43
CA PHE A 3 8.24 16.08 6.05
C PHE A 3 9.13 15.34 5.05
N ARG A 4 10.41 15.74 4.96
CA ARG A 4 11.46 15.02 4.22
C ARG A 4 12.80 15.17 4.94
N ARG A 5 13.56 14.08 5.02
CA ARG A 5 14.91 14.08 5.64
C ARG A 5 15.88 15.07 4.96
N HIS A 6 15.71 15.29 3.66
CA HIS A 6 16.52 16.21 2.88
C HIS A 6 15.60 17.10 2.04
N ALA A 7 15.74 18.41 2.21
CA ALA A 7 15.03 19.39 1.41
C ALA A 7 15.41 19.26 -0.07
N LYS A 8 14.46 19.52 -0.95
CA LYS A 8 14.70 19.53 -2.39
C LYS A 8 14.60 20.95 -2.96
N PRO A 9 15.44 21.32 -3.95
CA PRO A 9 15.43 22.67 -4.50
C PRO A 9 14.06 23.12 -5.03
N GLU A 10 13.28 22.20 -5.62
CA GLU A 10 11.95 22.50 -6.15
C GLU A 10 10.94 22.95 -5.10
N GLU A 11 11.17 22.67 -3.82
CA GLU A 11 10.28 23.02 -2.70
C GLU A 11 10.26 24.53 -2.41
N GLN A 12 11.24 25.27 -2.92
CA GLN A 12 11.31 26.72 -2.84
C GLN A 12 10.53 27.43 -3.97
N ALA A 13 9.95 26.67 -4.90
CA ALA A 13 9.21 27.25 -6.01
C ALA A 13 7.97 28.03 -5.50
N PRO A 14 7.65 29.22 -6.05
CA PRO A 14 6.53 30.04 -5.58
C PRO A 14 5.18 29.33 -5.53
N ILE A 15 4.97 28.34 -6.41
CA ILE A 15 3.77 27.51 -6.44
C ILE A 15 3.55 26.72 -5.15
N TYR A 16 4.62 26.41 -4.40
CA TYR A 16 4.56 25.67 -3.13
C TYR A 16 4.67 26.55 -1.90
N SER A 17 4.62 27.89 -2.03
CA SER A 17 4.72 28.83 -0.90
C SER A 17 3.66 28.64 0.19
N HIS A 18 2.54 27.99 -0.13
CA HIS A 18 1.47 27.64 0.81
C HIS A 18 1.71 26.32 1.55
N ILE A 19 2.81 25.62 1.26
CA ILE A 19 3.18 24.34 1.85
C ILE A 19 4.32 24.56 2.83
N HIS A 20 4.11 24.15 4.08
CA HIS A 20 5.18 24.07 5.06
C HIS A 20 6.01 22.80 4.85
N PHE A 21 7.24 22.93 4.34
CA PHE A 21 8.21 21.85 4.25
C PHE A 21 9.09 21.81 5.48
N THR A 22 9.41 20.61 5.97
CA THR A 22 10.24 20.44 7.16
C THR A 22 11.11 19.18 7.07
N SER A 23 12.28 19.22 7.71
CA SER A 23 13.12 18.05 7.96
C SER A 23 13.02 17.54 9.39
N ASP A 24 12.16 18.13 10.22
CA ASP A 24 11.83 17.65 11.55
C ASP A 24 10.43 17.04 11.53
N LEU A 25 10.34 15.75 11.84
CA LEU A 25 9.04 15.07 11.88
C LEU A 25 8.19 15.59 13.05
N ASP A 26 8.82 16.00 14.15
CA ASP A 26 8.10 16.39 15.36
C ASP A 26 7.31 17.70 15.16
N GLU A 27 7.73 18.56 14.22
CA GLU A 27 6.92 19.70 13.78
C GLU A 27 5.57 19.28 13.19
N VAL A 28 5.51 18.13 12.50
CA VAL A 28 4.26 17.58 11.94
C VAL A 28 3.44 16.89 13.02
N LEU A 29 4.10 16.14 13.91
CA LEU A 29 3.43 15.35 14.93
C LEU A 29 2.86 16.21 16.06
N ASN A 30 3.54 17.28 16.43
CA ASN A 30 3.12 18.17 17.50
C ASN A 30 2.16 19.28 17.04
N ASP A 31 2.00 19.49 15.73
CA ASP A 31 1.04 20.47 15.22
C ASP A 31 -0.41 20.03 15.56
N PRO A 32 -1.16 20.78 16.38
CA PRO A 32 -2.53 20.43 16.73
C PRO A 32 -3.49 20.43 15.54
N ASP A 33 -3.20 21.15 14.44
CA ASP A 33 -4.07 21.25 13.27
C ASP A 33 -3.93 20.06 12.33
N VAL A 34 -2.80 19.33 12.38
CA VAL A 34 -2.63 18.07 11.65
C VAL A 34 -3.52 16.99 12.26
N LYS A 35 -4.46 16.44 11.48
CA LYS A 35 -5.37 15.33 11.89
C LYS A 35 -5.09 14.00 11.20
N LEU A 36 -4.40 14.04 10.06
CA LEU A 36 -4.07 12.89 9.23
C LEU A 36 -2.61 13.01 8.78
N VAL A 37 -1.85 11.93 8.94
CA VAL A 37 -0.50 11.77 8.39
C VAL A 37 -0.54 10.72 7.30
N VAL A 38 0.00 11.06 6.12
CA VAL A 38 0.15 10.13 5.01
C VAL A 38 1.62 9.70 4.93
N VAL A 39 1.88 8.40 5.13
CA VAL A 39 3.22 7.83 5.11
C VAL A 39 3.52 7.31 3.70
N CYS A 40 4.29 8.08 2.94
CA CYS A 40 4.76 7.75 1.59
C CYS A 40 6.26 7.45 1.54
N THR A 41 6.85 6.97 2.64
CA THR A 41 8.28 6.66 2.71
C THR A 41 8.57 5.31 2.06
N HIS A 42 9.81 4.83 2.13
CA HIS A 42 10.11 3.46 1.71
C HIS A 42 9.49 2.46 2.69
N ALA A 43 9.05 1.30 2.20
CA ALA A 43 8.20 0.37 2.94
C ALA A 43 8.81 -0.20 4.23
N ASP A 44 10.14 -0.29 4.29
CA ASP A 44 10.90 -0.69 5.48
C ASP A 44 10.69 0.26 6.67
N SER A 45 10.33 1.51 6.41
CA SER A 45 10.14 2.55 7.42
C SER A 45 8.67 2.83 7.76
N HIS A 46 7.72 2.23 7.04
CA HIS A 46 6.29 2.50 7.22
C HIS A 46 5.82 2.29 8.65
N PHE A 47 6.21 1.17 9.26
CA PHE A 47 5.80 0.82 10.61
C PHE A 47 6.20 1.89 11.64
N GLU A 48 7.46 2.31 11.64
CA GLU A 48 8.00 3.28 12.59
C GLU A 48 7.30 4.65 12.46
N TYR A 49 7.13 5.15 11.23
CA TYR A 49 6.45 6.43 11.01
C TYR A 49 4.96 6.36 11.34
N ALA A 50 4.28 5.29 10.97
CA ALA A 50 2.86 5.10 11.28
C ALA A 50 2.63 5.01 12.79
N LYS A 51 3.49 4.26 13.50
CA LYS A 51 3.42 4.12 14.96
C LYS A 51 3.60 5.47 15.66
N ARG A 52 4.63 6.23 15.31
CA ARG A 52 4.88 7.58 15.87
C ARG A 52 3.71 8.53 15.62
N ALA A 53 3.13 8.50 14.43
CA ALA A 53 1.96 9.33 14.10
C ALA A 53 0.72 8.94 14.92
N LEU A 54 0.45 7.64 15.09
CA LEU A 54 -0.62 7.16 15.97
C LEU A 54 -0.36 7.52 17.44
N GLU A 55 0.88 7.39 17.91
CA GLU A 55 1.28 7.77 19.27
C GLU A 55 1.00 9.24 19.55
N ALA A 56 1.28 10.11 18.57
CA ALA A 56 0.98 11.55 18.57
C ALA A 56 -0.50 11.91 18.35
N GLY A 57 -1.41 10.93 18.31
CA GLY A 57 -2.85 11.19 18.22
C GLY A 57 -3.36 11.48 16.81
N LYS A 58 -2.63 11.09 15.77
CA LYS A 58 -2.98 11.37 14.37
C LYS A 58 -3.61 10.14 13.71
N ASN A 59 -4.60 10.34 12.83
CA ASN A 59 -5.01 9.28 11.91
C ASN A 59 -3.88 9.05 10.90
N VAL A 60 -3.78 7.83 10.37
CA VAL A 60 -2.67 7.45 9.50
C VAL A 60 -3.16 6.71 8.26
N LEU A 61 -2.68 7.15 7.10
CA LEU A 61 -2.80 6.43 5.85
C LEU A 61 -1.40 6.05 5.38
N VAL A 62 -1.17 4.76 5.14
CA VAL A 62 0.17 4.24 4.84
C VAL A 62 0.19 3.70 3.42
N GLU A 63 1.20 4.09 2.64
CA GLU A 63 1.43 3.54 1.31
C GLU A 63 1.65 2.02 1.33
N LYS A 64 1.48 1.40 0.17
CA LYS A 64 1.71 -0.03 0.02
C LYS A 64 3.18 -0.33 -0.29
N PRO A 65 3.71 -1.49 0.13
CA PRO A 65 3.07 -2.44 1.05
C PRO A 65 2.96 -1.87 2.47
N PHE A 66 1.83 -2.16 3.14
CA PHE A 66 1.44 -1.51 4.39
C PHE A 66 2.52 -1.59 5.48
N THR A 67 2.99 -2.80 5.75
CA THR A 67 4.13 -3.09 6.63
C THR A 67 4.86 -4.33 6.10
N PRO A 68 6.15 -4.50 6.40
CA PRO A 68 6.92 -5.69 6.03
C PRO A 68 6.38 -7.00 6.61
N THR A 69 5.69 -6.95 7.76
CA THR A 69 5.19 -8.15 8.45
C THR A 69 3.75 -8.02 8.91
N LEU A 70 3.05 -9.16 9.04
CA LEU A 70 1.71 -9.23 9.61
C LEU A 70 1.67 -8.81 11.08
N ALA A 71 2.72 -9.12 11.86
CA ALA A 71 2.80 -8.76 13.26
C ALA A 71 2.79 -7.24 13.45
N GLN A 72 3.59 -6.51 12.66
CA GLN A 72 3.60 -5.05 12.64
C GLN A 72 2.25 -4.47 12.22
N ALA A 73 1.60 -5.04 11.18
CA ALA A 73 0.27 -4.60 10.77
C ALA A 73 -0.74 -4.71 11.92
N LYS A 74 -0.77 -5.87 12.60
CA LYS A 74 -1.66 -6.12 13.75
C LYS A 74 -1.39 -5.14 14.89
N GLU A 75 -0.13 -4.84 15.17
CA GLU A 75 0.25 -3.85 16.19
C GLU A 75 -0.30 -2.46 15.87
N LEU A 76 -0.14 -1.98 14.63
CA LEU A 76 -0.66 -0.67 14.21
C LEU A 76 -2.19 -0.61 14.32
N PHE A 77 -2.90 -1.64 13.84
CA PHE A 77 -4.37 -1.68 13.97
C PHE A 77 -4.83 -1.71 15.43
N ALA A 78 -4.14 -2.46 16.30
CA ALA A 78 -4.44 -2.51 17.73
C ALA A 78 -4.17 -1.15 18.41
N LEU A 79 -3.06 -0.50 18.07
CA LEU A 79 -2.69 0.82 18.59
C LEU A 79 -3.68 1.90 18.15
N ALA A 80 -4.06 1.93 16.87
CA ALA A 80 -5.05 2.87 16.38
C ALA A 80 -6.38 2.67 17.10
N LYS A 81 -6.83 1.42 17.24
CA LYS A 81 -8.05 1.08 17.99
C LYS A 81 -8.00 1.53 19.45
N SER A 82 -6.89 1.31 20.16
CA SER A 82 -6.78 1.69 21.58
C SER A 82 -6.81 3.20 21.81
N LYS A 83 -6.42 3.99 20.81
CA LYS A 83 -6.45 5.45 20.82
C LYS A 83 -7.70 6.06 20.19
N GLY A 84 -8.62 5.26 19.64
CA GLY A 84 -9.78 5.75 18.91
C GLY A 84 -9.43 6.44 17.58
N LEU A 85 -8.31 6.04 16.95
CA LEU A 85 -7.81 6.56 15.69
C LEU A 85 -8.03 5.57 14.55
N THR A 86 -7.91 6.06 13.32
CA THR A 86 -7.90 5.24 12.11
C THR A 86 -6.47 5.05 11.61
N VAL A 87 -6.13 3.81 11.26
CA VAL A 87 -4.98 3.48 10.40
C VAL A 87 -5.46 2.63 9.24
N THR A 88 -5.01 2.92 8.03
CA THR A 88 -5.37 2.14 6.83
C THR A 88 -4.24 2.06 5.82
N PRO A 89 -4.09 0.93 5.11
CA PRO A 89 -3.33 0.92 3.86
C PRO A 89 -4.00 1.80 2.80
N TYR A 90 -3.20 2.36 1.91
CA TYR A 90 -3.66 3.10 0.75
C TYR A 90 -3.95 2.16 -0.43
N GLN A 91 -5.13 1.52 -0.41
CA GLN A 91 -5.60 0.65 -1.48
C GLN A 91 -6.13 1.44 -2.68
N ASN A 92 -5.24 2.19 -3.33
CA ASN A 92 -5.57 3.15 -4.38
C ASN A 92 -6.25 2.52 -5.61
N ARG A 93 -5.91 1.28 -5.96
CA ARG A 93 -6.45 0.63 -7.16
C ARG A 93 -7.91 0.21 -7.08
N ARG A 94 -8.54 0.34 -5.91
CA ARG A 94 -10.01 0.29 -5.78
C ARG A 94 -10.71 1.47 -6.46
N PHE A 95 -9.96 2.52 -6.80
CA PHE A 95 -10.48 3.73 -7.43
C PHE A 95 -10.10 3.84 -8.92
N ASP A 96 -9.39 2.84 -9.47
CA ASP A 96 -9.08 2.78 -10.89
C ASP A 96 -10.38 2.69 -11.70
N SER A 97 -10.48 3.47 -12.79
CA SER A 97 -11.71 3.56 -13.59
C SER A 97 -12.15 2.21 -14.17
N CYS A 98 -11.20 1.36 -14.57
CA CYS A 98 -11.46 0.00 -15.05
C CYS A 98 -12.07 -0.88 -13.94
N PHE A 99 -11.50 -0.85 -12.73
CA PHE A 99 -12.01 -1.60 -11.59
C PHE A 99 -13.39 -1.12 -11.18
N LEU A 100 -13.61 0.21 -11.09
CA LEU A 100 -14.92 0.77 -10.78
C LEU A 100 -15.98 0.41 -11.85
N THR A 101 -15.57 0.28 -13.11
CA THR A 101 -16.46 -0.15 -14.20
C THR A 101 -16.81 -1.63 -14.08
N ALA A 102 -15.82 -2.49 -13.84
CA ALA A 102 -16.03 -3.92 -13.60
C ALA A 102 -16.93 -4.15 -12.38
N LYS A 103 -16.65 -3.46 -11.27
CA LYS A 103 -17.46 -3.45 -10.06
C LYS A 103 -18.91 -3.10 -10.34
N LYS A 104 -19.18 -2.01 -11.06
CA LYS A 104 -20.55 -1.62 -11.45
C LYS A 104 -21.24 -2.69 -12.31
N ALA A 105 -20.52 -3.33 -13.23
CA ALA A 105 -21.09 -4.38 -14.07
C ALA A 105 -21.50 -5.59 -13.22
N ILE A 106 -20.64 -6.03 -12.30
CA ILE A 106 -20.92 -7.12 -11.34
C ILE A 106 -22.11 -6.75 -10.45
N GLU A 107 -22.07 -5.58 -9.78
CA GLU A 107 -23.12 -5.12 -8.86
C GLU A 107 -24.47 -4.90 -9.56
N SER A 108 -24.48 -4.66 -10.88
CA SER A 108 -25.72 -4.50 -11.65
C SER A 108 -26.52 -5.79 -11.83
N GLY A 109 -25.93 -6.97 -11.58
CA GLY A 109 -26.56 -8.27 -11.78
C GLY A 109 -26.72 -8.70 -13.24
N LYS A 110 -26.30 -7.87 -14.21
CA LYS A 110 -26.44 -8.16 -15.65
C LYS A 110 -25.60 -9.34 -16.14
N LEU A 111 -24.56 -9.70 -15.39
CA LEU A 111 -23.67 -10.83 -15.69
C LEU A 111 -24.23 -12.17 -15.18
N GLY A 112 -25.31 -12.15 -14.40
CA GLY A 112 -25.84 -13.34 -13.74
C GLY A 112 -24.95 -13.79 -12.58
N GLU A 113 -24.85 -15.10 -12.38
CA GLU A 113 -23.96 -15.71 -11.40
C GLU A 113 -22.52 -15.64 -11.89
N ILE A 114 -21.64 -15.02 -11.10
CA ILE A 114 -20.21 -14.97 -11.39
C ILE A 114 -19.61 -16.34 -11.03
N VAL A 115 -19.09 -17.03 -12.04
CA VAL A 115 -18.45 -18.34 -11.86
C VAL A 115 -16.95 -18.21 -11.59
N GLU A 116 -16.29 -17.29 -12.29
CA GLU A 116 -14.83 -17.11 -12.23
C GLU A 116 -14.45 -15.66 -12.54
N VAL A 117 -13.41 -15.17 -11.87
CA VAL A 117 -12.79 -13.87 -12.13
C VAL A 117 -11.28 -14.02 -12.15
N GLU A 118 -10.67 -13.65 -13.27
CA GLU A 118 -9.22 -13.58 -13.41
C GLU A 118 -8.75 -12.12 -13.36
N SER A 119 -7.69 -11.84 -12.60
CA SER A 119 -7.09 -10.52 -12.48
C SER A 119 -5.56 -10.63 -12.52
N HIS A 120 -4.94 -10.00 -13.52
CA HIS A 120 -3.52 -10.17 -13.81
C HIS A 120 -2.86 -8.84 -14.22
N PHE A 121 -1.57 -8.73 -13.92
CA PHE A 121 -0.71 -7.63 -14.37
C PHE A 121 0.46 -8.19 -15.17
N ASP A 122 0.35 -8.17 -16.49
CA ASP A 122 1.39 -8.68 -17.37
C ASP A 122 2.28 -7.56 -17.88
N TYR A 123 3.55 -7.60 -17.49
CA TYR A 123 4.57 -6.69 -18.00
C TYR A 123 5.58 -7.42 -18.86
N TYR A 124 5.72 -7.00 -20.11
CA TYR A 124 6.84 -7.42 -20.94
C TYR A 124 8.14 -6.79 -20.42
N ARG A 125 8.99 -7.60 -19.77
CA ARG A 125 10.28 -7.18 -19.23
C ARG A 125 11.38 -8.12 -19.72
N PRO A 126 11.99 -7.91 -20.90
CA PRO A 126 12.94 -8.87 -21.47
C PRO A 126 14.24 -9.00 -20.66
N VAL A 127 14.62 -7.95 -19.91
CA VAL A 127 15.81 -7.94 -19.05
C VAL A 127 15.38 -8.05 -17.58
N ALA A 128 16.02 -8.96 -16.83
CA ALA A 128 15.74 -9.14 -15.41
C ALA A 128 16.57 -8.16 -14.58
N GLU A 129 16.01 -7.67 -13.47
CA GLU A 129 16.75 -6.92 -12.46
C GLU A 129 17.83 -7.83 -11.86
N THR A 130 19.07 -7.37 -11.81
CA THR A 130 20.20 -8.16 -11.29
C THR A 130 20.50 -7.87 -9.83
N LYS A 131 20.02 -6.74 -9.31
CA LYS A 131 20.21 -6.35 -7.91
C LYS A 131 19.24 -7.12 -7.02
N PRO A 132 19.72 -7.78 -5.95
CA PRO A 132 18.84 -8.42 -4.96
C PRO A 132 17.94 -7.39 -4.29
N GLY A 133 16.64 -7.66 -4.27
CA GLY A 133 15.65 -6.90 -3.51
C GLY A 133 15.51 -7.36 -2.05
N LEU A 134 14.93 -6.51 -1.21
CA LEU A 134 14.41 -6.87 0.11
C LEU A 134 13.15 -7.76 -0.02
N PRO A 135 12.70 -8.46 1.03
CA PRO A 135 11.50 -9.31 0.96
C PRO A 135 10.24 -8.62 0.39
N GLN A 136 10.08 -7.33 0.65
CA GLN A 136 8.96 -6.52 0.17
C GLN A 136 9.10 -6.01 -1.28
N ASP A 137 10.25 -6.22 -1.92
CA ASP A 137 10.53 -5.74 -3.29
C ASP A 137 10.09 -6.72 -4.37
N GLY A 138 9.49 -7.85 -4.00
CA GLY A 138 8.98 -8.87 -4.91
C GLY A 138 7.75 -8.43 -5.70
N ALA A 139 7.48 -9.12 -6.81
CA ALA A 139 6.32 -8.86 -7.65
C ALA A 139 5.00 -9.06 -6.90
N PHE A 140 4.92 -9.99 -5.95
CA PHE A 140 3.73 -10.23 -5.15
C PHE A 140 3.40 -9.03 -4.24
N TYR A 141 4.39 -8.48 -3.53
CA TYR A 141 4.20 -7.24 -2.76
C TYR A 141 4.02 -5.99 -3.65
N GLY A 142 4.65 -5.98 -4.83
CA GLY A 142 4.59 -4.87 -5.77
C GLY A 142 3.25 -4.75 -6.50
N LEU A 143 2.72 -5.87 -6.99
CA LEU A 143 1.54 -5.97 -7.86
C LEU A 143 0.48 -6.94 -7.33
N GLY A 144 0.86 -8.10 -6.79
CA GLY A 144 -0.09 -9.11 -6.29
C GLY A 144 -0.99 -8.60 -5.17
N VAL A 145 -0.48 -7.74 -4.28
CA VAL A 145 -1.30 -7.09 -3.23
C VAL A 145 -2.51 -6.35 -3.79
N HIS A 146 -2.41 -5.84 -5.02
CA HIS A 146 -3.48 -5.10 -5.66
C HIS A 146 -4.55 -6.02 -6.23
N THR A 147 -4.15 -7.09 -6.93
CA THR A 147 -5.11 -8.05 -7.50
C THR A 147 -5.86 -8.75 -6.38
N MET A 148 -5.15 -9.18 -5.34
CA MET A 148 -5.74 -9.76 -4.13
C MET A 148 -6.75 -8.82 -3.46
N ASP A 149 -6.38 -7.55 -3.29
CA ASP A 149 -7.26 -6.56 -2.68
C ASP A 149 -8.53 -6.30 -3.51
N GLN A 150 -8.41 -6.26 -4.83
CA GLN A 150 -9.55 -6.08 -5.73
C GLN A 150 -10.53 -7.24 -5.65
N ILE A 151 -10.06 -8.49 -5.66
CA ILE A 151 -10.92 -9.67 -5.52
C ILE A 151 -11.60 -9.68 -4.14
N ILE A 152 -10.82 -9.49 -3.06
CA ILE A 152 -11.37 -9.45 -1.69
C ILE A 152 -12.36 -8.31 -1.52
N SER A 153 -12.15 -7.16 -2.15
CA SER A 153 -13.07 -6.02 -2.09
C SER A 153 -14.39 -6.27 -2.83
N LEU A 154 -14.41 -7.14 -3.85
CA LEU A 154 -15.61 -7.45 -4.62
C LEU A 154 -16.41 -8.60 -3.98
N PHE A 155 -15.72 -9.65 -3.53
CA PHE A 155 -16.34 -10.91 -3.13
C PHE A 155 -16.24 -11.21 -1.63
N GLY A 156 -15.44 -10.45 -0.88
CA GLY A 156 -15.23 -10.64 0.54
C GLY A 156 -14.04 -11.55 0.85
N ARG A 157 -14.00 -12.06 2.08
CA ARG A 157 -12.91 -12.92 2.53
C ARG A 157 -13.03 -14.30 1.89
N PRO A 158 -11.96 -14.84 1.28
CA PRO A 158 -11.99 -16.18 0.70
C PRO A 158 -12.08 -17.27 1.78
N ASP A 159 -12.73 -18.37 1.44
CA ASP A 159 -12.81 -19.58 2.27
C ASP A 159 -11.53 -20.42 2.18
N HIS A 160 -10.91 -20.44 1.00
CA HIS A 160 -9.69 -21.21 0.71
C HIS A 160 -8.70 -20.34 -0.06
N VAL A 161 -7.40 -20.63 0.08
CA VAL A 161 -6.36 -19.92 -0.67
C VAL A 161 -5.31 -20.93 -1.12
N ALA A 162 -4.98 -20.90 -2.40
CA ALA A 162 -3.83 -21.61 -2.97
C ALA A 162 -2.95 -20.60 -3.72
N TYR A 163 -1.64 -20.76 -3.65
CA TYR A 163 -0.71 -19.84 -4.30
C TYR A 163 0.56 -20.54 -4.75
N ASP A 164 1.16 -20.02 -5.83
CA ASP A 164 2.50 -20.36 -6.30
C ASP A 164 3.27 -19.05 -6.52
N ILE A 165 4.28 -18.81 -5.68
CA ILE A 165 5.09 -17.58 -5.71
C ILE A 165 6.55 -18.01 -5.88
N ARG A 166 7.19 -17.54 -6.94
CA ARG A 166 8.51 -18.01 -7.38
C ARG A 166 9.40 -16.88 -7.86
N SER A 167 10.69 -17.15 -7.81
CA SER A 167 11.72 -16.36 -8.47
C SER A 167 12.32 -17.18 -9.62
N LEU A 168 11.88 -16.89 -10.84
CA LEU A 168 12.22 -17.69 -12.03
C LEU A 168 13.43 -17.14 -12.78
N ARG A 169 13.59 -15.82 -12.82
CA ARG A 169 14.57 -15.12 -13.68
C ARG A 169 15.79 -14.65 -12.92
N ASN A 170 15.63 -14.25 -11.66
CA ASN A 170 16.75 -13.91 -10.78
C ASN A 170 16.54 -14.52 -9.38
N LYS A 171 17.14 -15.69 -9.13
CA LYS A 171 17.05 -16.41 -7.84
C LYS A 171 17.51 -15.61 -6.62
N ALA A 172 18.20 -14.48 -6.79
CA ALA A 172 18.58 -13.59 -5.69
C ALA A 172 17.46 -12.61 -5.29
N ASN A 173 16.39 -12.48 -6.09
CA ASN A 173 15.20 -11.70 -5.77
C ASN A 173 14.16 -12.54 -5.01
N PRO A 174 13.32 -11.91 -4.17
CA PRO A 174 12.28 -12.60 -3.40
C PRO A 174 11.30 -13.37 -4.29
N ASP A 175 10.72 -12.70 -5.29
CA ASP A 175 9.85 -13.29 -6.30
C ASP A 175 9.76 -12.38 -7.53
N ASP A 176 9.48 -12.99 -8.68
CA ASP A 176 9.19 -12.29 -9.94
C ASP A 176 7.94 -12.81 -10.65
N THR A 177 7.35 -13.88 -10.11
CA THR A 177 6.18 -14.57 -10.66
C THR A 177 5.28 -14.99 -9.51
N PHE A 178 3.98 -14.75 -9.64
CA PHE A 178 2.98 -15.19 -8.67
C PHE A 178 1.69 -15.62 -9.36
N GLU A 179 1.04 -16.61 -8.76
CA GLU A 179 -0.35 -17.01 -9.03
C GLU A 179 -1.03 -17.23 -7.68
N ALA A 180 -2.28 -16.78 -7.56
CA ALA A 180 -3.09 -16.97 -6.36
C ALA A 180 -4.54 -17.25 -6.75
N GLN A 181 -5.11 -18.27 -6.13
CA GLN A 181 -6.52 -18.67 -6.22
C GLN A 181 -7.17 -18.47 -4.85
N LEU A 182 -8.37 -17.88 -4.85
CA LEU A 182 -9.12 -17.42 -3.68
C LEU A 182 -10.51 -18.05 -3.65
#